data_AF-A0A7R9BHL5-F1
#
_entry.id   AF-A0A7R9BHL5-F1
#
_cell.length_a   1.000
_cell.length_b   1.000
_cell.length_c   1.000
_cell.angle_alpha   90.00
_cell.angle_beta   90.00
_cell.angle_gamma   90.00
#
_symmetry.space_group_name_H-M   'P 1'
#
loop_
_entity.id
_entity.type
_entity.pdbx_description
1 polymer ?
#
loop_
_entity_poly.entity_id
_entity_poly.type
_entity_poly.pdbx_seq_one_letter_code
_entity_poly.pdbx_strand_id
1 'polypeptide(L)'
;MILAQDRVGGRIWTVPDGDHVVELGAQWIHGEVGNSLFDFSSARGLIDTESVSYEAEGLFYTSSGEQLNNDIVDRAQAVIRKAYDQCSKFSREPEESWKEKLPSSVGAFFRKKFLEQFEIQNSLHEGLWNWLMLYEKIDNACDSMYELSALSWGEWSDCDGEWHVNLKNGYSSVITALLDSLKPGVHSLNDEHRPILRLREPVDSIHWMVDMDNATSESNPHYSLVEVHAASGKVYCATHVIVTVSLGVLKEHLDSWFKPDLPARMRLAIKSLGFGVIDKIFVTFPFAFWEKDCRGIHLVWTEPEEEGSTMADNWVRGITGFDPVIRQPCTLVCWLGGEEARFMETLSEEKIKEALVALLRKFCADLNVPDPVRILR
;
A
#
# COMPACT_ATOMS: atom_id res chain seq x y z
N MET A 1 -7.09 24.42 -2.18
CA MET A 1 -6.32 23.21 -1.87
C MET A 1 -4.85 23.57 -1.83
N ILE A 2 -4.17 23.19 -0.74
CA ILE A 2 -2.74 23.46 -0.51
C ILE A 2 -2.03 22.11 -0.46
N LEU A 3 -1.01 21.91 -1.28
CA LEU A 3 -0.26 20.67 -1.40
C LEU A 3 1.22 20.95 -1.23
N ALA A 4 1.89 20.12 -0.42
CA ALA A 4 3.34 20.17 -0.25
C ALA A 4 4.10 19.78 -1.52
N GLN A 5 3.58 18.79 -2.26
CA GLN A 5 4.19 18.31 -3.49
C GLN A 5 3.94 19.24 -4.68
N ASP A 6 4.75 19.07 -5.71
CA ASP A 6 4.61 19.75 -6.99
C ASP A 6 3.63 19.08 -7.97
N ARG A 7 2.97 18.03 -7.50
CA ARG A 7 1.95 17.27 -8.21
C ARG A 7 0.76 16.97 -7.32
N VAL A 8 -0.36 16.66 -7.95
CA VAL A 8 -1.54 16.05 -7.33
C VAL A 8 -1.38 14.53 -7.25
N GLY A 9 -2.30 13.87 -6.56
CA GLY A 9 -2.40 12.40 -6.50
C GLY A 9 -1.77 11.76 -5.27
N GLY A 10 -0.76 12.38 -4.64
CA GLY A 10 -0.14 11.82 -3.44
C GLY A 10 0.41 10.41 -3.70
N ARG A 11 -0.14 9.39 -3.03
CA ARG A 11 0.22 7.96 -3.23
C ARG A 11 -0.34 7.33 -4.52
N ILE A 12 -1.05 8.10 -5.34
CA ILE A 12 -1.34 7.74 -6.72
C ILE A 12 -0.26 8.39 -7.61
N TRP A 13 0.44 7.55 -8.36
CA TRP A 13 1.47 8.00 -9.30
C TRP A 13 1.60 7.05 -10.48
N THR A 14 1.04 7.49 -11.61
CA THR A 14 1.12 6.81 -12.90
C THR A 14 2.28 7.39 -13.71
N VAL A 15 3.15 6.54 -14.25
CA VAL A 15 4.28 6.93 -15.08
C VAL A 15 4.12 6.37 -16.49
N PRO A 16 4.28 7.18 -17.55
CA PRO A 16 4.30 6.68 -18.92
C PRO A 16 5.47 5.70 -19.15
N ASP A 17 5.21 4.60 -19.84
CA ASP A 17 6.21 3.60 -20.18
C ASP A 17 5.90 2.96 -21.54
N GLY A 18 6.55 3.48 -22.59
CA GLY A 18 6.22 3.14 -23.97
C GLY A 18 4.82 3.64 -24.36
N ASP A 19 4.02 2.76 -24.97
CA ASP A 19 2.62 3.01 -25.34
C ASP A 19 1.63 2.75 -24.17
N HIS A 20 2.17 2.43 -22.99
CA HIS A 20 1.40 2.05 -21.80
C HIS A 20 1.85 2.86 -20.58
N VAL A 21 1.37 2.46 -19.41
CA VAL A 21 1.71 3.10 -18.13
C VAL A 21 2.16 2.07 -17.10
N VAL A 22 2.87 2.54 -16.09
CA VAL A 22 3.25 1.79 -14.89
C VAL A 22 2.77 2.57 -13.67
N GLU A 23 2.27 1.85 -12.66
CA GLU A 23 1.77 2.44 -11.41
C GLU A 23 2.83 2.31 -10.30
N LEU A 24 3.49 3.41 -9.97
CA LEU A 24 4.41 3.49 -8.83
C LEU A 24 3.68 3.54 -7.48
N GLY A 25 2.36 3.75 -7.50
CA GLY A 25 1.53 3.81 -6.31
C GLY A 25 0.34 2.85 -6.40
N ALA A 26 -0.84 3.35 -6.03
CA ALA A 26 -2.08 2.60 -6.17
C ALA A 26 -2.32 2.18 -7.63
N GLN A 27 -2.74 0.92 -7.82
CA GLN A 27 -2.85 0.29 -9.13
C GLN A 27 -4.28 -0.21 -9.43
N TRP A 28 -4.96 -0.76 -8.43
CA TRP A 28 -6.26 -1.40 -8.61
C TRP A 28 -7.38 -0.74 -7.83
N ILE A 29 -8.60 -0.88 -8.34
CA ILE A 29 -9.82 -0.63 -7.58
C ILE A 29 -10.28 -1.98 -7.04
N HIS A 30 -10.24 -2.14 -5.71
CA HIS A 30 -10.68 -3.37 -5.05
C HIS A 30 -12.18 -3.35 -4.80
N GLY A 31 -12.92 -4.19 -5.54
CA GLY A 31 -14.36 -4.39 -5.42
C GLY A 31 -15.18 -3.42 -6.28
N GLU A 32 -16.25 -3.95 -6.88
CA GLU A 32 -17.15 -3.25 -7.78
C GLU A 32 -18.45 -2.84 -7.08
N VAL A 33 -18.91 -3.65 -6.12
CA VAL A 33 -20.22 -3.51 -5.49
C VAL A 33 -20.13 -2.55 -4.31
N GLY A 34 -20.90 -1.47 -4.36
CA GLY A 34 -20.91 -0.45 -3.30
C GLY A 34 -19.66 0.43 -3.28
N ASN A 35 -18.76 0.27 -4.25
CA ASN A 35 -17.53 1.04 -4.34
C ASN A 35 -17.75 2.33 -5.14
N SER A 36 -17.85 3.46 -4.44
CA SER A 36 -18.07 4.77 -5.08
C SER A 36 -16.96 5.16 -6.07
N LEU A 37 -15.73 4.66 -5.90
CA LEU A 37 -14.63 4.91 -6.81
C LEU A 37 -14.79 4.11 -8.11
N PHE A 38 -15.25 2.86 -8.02
CA PHE A 38 -15.60 2.05 -9.19
C PHE A 38 -16.74 2.71 -9.97
N ASP A 39 -17.84 3.06 -9.29
CA ASP A 39 -19.00 3.71 -9.91
C ASP A 39 -18.60 5.02 -10.63
N PHE A 40 -17.80 5.85 -9.96
CA PHE A 40 -17.29 7.10 -10.51
C PHE A 40 -16.45 6.88 -11.79
N SER A 41 -15.57 5.89 -11.75
CA SER A 41 -14.63 5.56 -12.82
C SER A 41 -15.34 4.91 -14.01
N SER A 42 -16.28 4.01 -13.74
CA SER A 42 -17.12 3.33 -14.73
C SER A 42 -18.02 4.32 -15.46
N ALA A 43 -18.69 5.22 -14.75
CA ALA A 43 -19.55 6.26 -15.34
C ALA A 43 -18.79 7.22 -16.28
N ARG A 44 -17.47 7.27 -16.19
CA ARG A 44 -16.58 8.09 -17.03
C ARG A 44 -15.77 7.26 -18.05
N GLY A 45 -16.05 5.96 -18.15
CA GLY A 45 -15.40 5.06 -19.09
C GLY A 45 -13.92 4.82 -18.82
N LEU A 46 -13.46 5.02 -17.59
CA LEU A 46 -12.04 4.93 -17.20
C LEU A 46 -11.58 3.47 -16.97
N ILE A 47 -12.51 2.56 -16.64
CA ILE A 47 -12.23 1.15 -16.38
C ILE A 47 -11.67 0.46 -17.62
N ASP A 48 -10.57 -0.30 -17.46
CA ASP A 48 -10.06 -1.22 -18.47
C ASP A 48 -10.82 -2.54 -18.37
N THR A 49 -11.63 -2.83 -19.39
CA THR A 49 -12.44 -4.07 -19.46
C THR A 49 -11.76 -5.16 -20.30
N GLU A 50 -10.57 -4.92 -20.83
CA GLU A 50 -9.85 -5.85 -21.71
C GLU A 50 -8.75 -6.61 -20.98
N SER A 51 -8.17 -6.01 -19.95
CA SER A 51 -7.08 -6.58 -19.18
C SER A 51 -7.55 -7.27 -17.90
N VAL A 52 -6.92 -8.39 -17.55
CA VAL A 52 -7.13 -9.09 -16.27
C VAL A 52 -5.82 -9.09 -15.50
N SER A 53 -5.90 -8.67 -14.23
CA SER A 53 -4.79 -8.73 -13.27
C SER A 53 -4.94 -9.93 -12.35
N TYR A 54 -3.80 -10.40 -11.87
CA TYR A 54 -3.70 -11.44 -10.86
C TYR A 54 -2.70 -10.96 -9.81
N GLU A 55 -2.85 -11.47 -8.59
CA GLU A 55 -1.94 -11.21 -7.47
C GLU A 55 -1.75 -12.52 -6.71
N ALA A 56 -0.50 -12.81 -6.32
CA ALA A 56 -0.15 -14.05 -5.60
C ALA A 56 -0.59 -15.37 -6.28
N GLU A 57 -0.74 -15.34 -7.60
CA GLU A 57 -0.98 -16.53 -8.43
C GLU A 57 0.29 -16.96 -9.16
N GLY A 58 0.33 -18.19 -9.66
CA GLY A 58 1.42 -18.68 -10.50
C GLY A 58 2.24 -19.77 -9.84
N LEU A 59 3.54 -19.77 -10.14
CA LEU A 59 4.45 -20.86 -9.80
C LEU A 59 5.30 -20.51 -8.58
N PHE A 60 5.45 -21.45 -7.67
CA PHE A 60 6.27 -21.31 -6.48
C PHE A 60 7.56 -22.12 -6.63
N TYR A 61 8.69 -21.49 -6.31
CA TYR A 61 10.01 -22.11 -6.39
C TYR A 61 10.70 -22.06 -5.04
N THR A 62 11.43 -23.12 -4.71
CA THR A 62 12.31 -23.12 -3.54
C THR A 62 13.62 -22.40 -3.83
N SER A 63 14.35 -22.03 -2.79
CA SER A 63 15.69 -21.43 -2.91
C SER A 63 16.73 -22.33 -3.59
N SER A 64 16.44 -23.62 -3.76
CA SER A 64 17.28 -24.56 -4.53
C SER A 64 16.88 -24.68 -6.01
N GLY A 65 15.89 -23.92 -6.46
CA GLY A 65 15.38 -23.93 -7.84
C GLY A 65 14.31 -24.98 -8.14
N GLU A 66 13.82 -25.70 -7.12
CA GLU A 66 12.77 -26.71 -7.31
C GLU A 66 11.40 -26.04 -7.37
N GLN A 67 10.62 -26.33 -8.43
CA GLN A 67 9.22 -25.93 -8.51
C GLN A 67 8.37 -26.75 -7.54
N LEU A 68 7.60 -26.07 -6.69
CA LEU A 68 6.71 -26.71 -5.73
C LEU A 68 5.42 -27.23 -6.39
N ASN A 69 4.86 -28.30 -5.81
CA ASN A 69 3.51 -28.73 -6.11
C ASN A 69 2.49 -27.74 -5.52
N ASN A 70 1.57 -27.23 -6.35
CA ASN A 70 0.53 -26.30 -5.92
C ASN A 70 -0.34 -26.85 -4.77
N ASP A 71 -0.52 -28.17 -4.65
CA ASP A 71 -1.32 -28.77 -3.57
C ASP A 71 -0.83 -28.42 -2.16
N ILE A 72 0.49 -28.26 -1.94
CA ILE A 72 0.99 -27.84 -0.62
C ILE A 72 0.84 -26.34 -0.40
N VAL A 73 1.01 -25.54 -1.46
CA VAL A 73 0.85 -24.09 -1.45
C VAL A 73 -0.61 -23.72 -1.16
N ASP A 74 -1.54 -24.32 -1.91
CA ASP A 74 -2.98 -24.09 -1.78
C ASP A 74 -3.48 -24.45 -0.37
N ARG A 75 -2.98 -25.55 0.19
CA ARG A 75 -3.26 -25.93 1.58
C ARG A 75 -2.74 -24.90 2.57
N ALA A 76 -1.51 -24.42 2.40
CA ALA A 76 -0.92 -23.41 3.27
C ALA A 76 -1.69 -22.08 3.21
N GLN A 77 -2.00 -21.58 2.01
CA GLN A 77 -2.83 -20.39 1.80
C GLN A 77 -4.24 -20.55 2.36
N ALA A 78 -4.87 -21.72 2.20
CA ALA A 78 -6.20 -22.00 2.75
C ALA A 78 -6.24 -21.93 4.29
N VAL A 79 -5.15 -22.31 4.97
CA VAL A 79 -5.04 -22.15 6.42
C VAL A 79 -5.05 -20.68 6.82
N ILE A 80 -4.28 -19.84 6.13
CA ILE A 80 -4.22 -18.40 6.41
C ILE A 80 -5.55 -17.72 6.10
N ARG A 81 -6.18 -18.00 4.96
CA ARG A 81 -7.54 -17.49 4.65
C ARG A 81 -8.55 -17.86 5.73
N LYS A 82 -8.54 -19.11 6.21
CA LYS A 82 -9.42 -19.53 7.31
C LYS A 82 -9.07 -18.83 8.62
N ALA A 83 -7.79 -18.61 8.91
CA ALA A 83 -7.35 -17.89 10.09
C ALA A 83 -7.76 -16.41 10.02
N TYR A 84 -7.67 -15.77 8.84
CA TYR A 84 -8.16 -14.43 8.57
C TYR A 84 -9.66 -14.32 8.90
N ASP A 85 -10.49 -15.22 8.34
CA ASP A 85 -11.94 -15.24 8.58
C ASP A 85 -12.30 -15.45 10.05
N GLN A 86 -11.53 -16.26 10.77
CA GLN A 86 -11.73 -16.47 12.20
C GLN A 86 -11.30 -15.25 13.02
N CYS A 87 -10.22 -14.58 12.61
CA CYS A 87 -9.70 -13.40 13.29
C CYS A 87 -10.64 -12.21 13.11
N SER A 88 -11.27 -12.06 11.94
CA SER A 88 -12.17 -10.93 11.65
C SER A 88 -13.39 -10.93 12.57
N LYS A 89 -13.85 -12.11 13.00
CA LYS A 89 -14.95 -12.24 13.95
C LYS A 89 -14.65 -11.59 15.29
N PHE A 90 -13.38 -11.41 15.69
CA PHE A 90 -13.03 -10.85 17.01
C PHE A 90 -13.64 -9.47 17.25
N SER A 91 -13.77 -8.67 16.19
CA SER A 91 -14.42 -7.36 16.22
C SER A 91 -15.94 -7.42 15.98
N ARG A 92 -16.39 -8.32 15.09
CA ARG A 92 -17.77 -8.36 14.56
C ARG A 92 -18.75 -9.10 15.48
N GLU A 93 -18.25 -10.10 16.19
CA GLU A 93 -19.02 -10.97 17.09
C GLU A 93 -18.35 -10.99 18.48
N PRO A 94 -18.32 -9.85 19.21
CA PRO A 94 -17.62 -9.77 20.48
C PRO A 94 -18.35 -10.61 21.54
N GLU A 95 -17.92 -11.85 21.73
CA GLU A 95 -18.36 -12.66 22.87
C GLU A 95 -17.56 -12.31 24.12
N GLU A 96 -18.24 -12.29 25.27
CA GLU A 96 -17.61 -12.05 26.57
C GLU A 96 -16.51 -13.10 26.88
N SER A 97 -16.63 -14.29 26.29
CA SER A 97 -15.67 -15.39 26.42
C SER A 97 -14.35 -15.17 25.67
N TRP A 98 -14.26 -14.17 24.80
CA TRP A 98 -13.10 -13.94 23.94
C TRP A 98 -12.04 -13.07 24.61
N LYS A 99 -12.42 -12.24 25.59
CA LYS A 99 -11.49 -11.36 26.30
C LYS A 99 -10.34 -12.11 26.98
N GLU A 100 -10.57 -13.34 27.44
CA GLU A 100 -9.53 -14.21 28.04
C GLU A 100 -8.79 -15.10 27.03
N LYS A 101 -9.22 -15.11 25.76
CA LYS A 101 -8.72 -15.97 24.68
C LYS A 101 -8.16 -15.20 23.49
N LEU A 102 -8.18 -13.86 23.55
CA LEU A 102 -7.69 -13.01 22.47
C LEU A 102 -6.21 -13.28 22.24
N PRO A 103 -5.81 -13.59 20.99
CA PRO A 103 -4.41 -13.67 20.63
C PRO A 103 -3.71 -12.34 20.90
N SER A 104 -2.41 -12.40 21.20
CA SER A 104 -1.61 -11.18 21.39
C SER A 104 -1.51 -10.32 20.12
N SER A 105 -1.67 -10.95 18.95
CA SER A 105 -1.63 -10.31 17.64
C SER A 105 -2.19 -11.22 16.55
N VAL A 106 -2.44 -10.64 15.36
CA VAL A 106 -2.86 -11.40 14.16
C VAL A 106 -1.82 -12.46 13.81
N GLY A 107 -0.53 -12.09 13.77
CA GLY A 107 0.57 -13.02 13.50
C GLY A 107 0.64 -14.18 14.49
N ALA A 108 0.44 -13.93 15.78
CA ALA A 108 0.38 -14.99 16.79
C ALA A 108 -0.79 -15.95 16.56
N PHE A 109 -1.95 -15.42 16.15
CA PHE A 109 -3.11 -16.24 15.81
C PHE A 109 -2.87 -17.09 14.56
N PHE A 110 -2.35 -16.47 13.50
CA PHE A 110 -2.06 -17.14 12.23
C PHE A 110 -1.02 -18.24 12.44
N ARG A 111 0.04 -17.98 13.23
CA ARG A 111 1.07 -18.99 13.53
C ARG A 111 0.48 -20.18 14.25
N LYS A 112 -0.38 -19.95 15.25
CA LYS A 112 -1.08 -21.02 15.95
C LYS A 112 -1.88 -21.89 14.98
N LYS A 113 -2.65 -21.27 14.07
CA LYS A 113 -3.45 -21.99 13.06
C LYS A 113 -2.61 -22.75 12.05
N PHE A 114 -1.49 -22.18 11.64
CA PHE A 114 -0.54 -22.86 10.76
C PHE A 114 0.05 -24.12 11.41
N LEU A 115 0.50 -24.01 12.67
CA LEU A 115 1.06 -25.15 13.42
C LEU A 115 0.03 -26.24 13.71
N GLU A 116 -1.25 -25.89 13.94
CA GLU A 116 -2.35 -26.86 14.08
C GLU A 116 -2.57 -27.69 12.81
N GLN A 117 -2.30 -27.14 11.62
CA GLN A 117 -2.45 -27.87 10.35
C GLN A 117 -1.19 -28.66 9.95
N PHE A 118 -0.01 -28.14 10.28
CA PHE A 118 1.30 -28.70 9.93
C PHE A 118 2.06 -29.11 11.19
N GLU A 119 1.59 -30.14 11.91
CA GLU A 119 2.15 -30.49 13.23
C GLU A 119 3.65 -30.85 13.19
N ILE A 120 4.11 -31.48 12.10
CA ILE A 120 5.53 -31.79 11.88
C ILE A 120 6.13 -30.74 10.92
N GLN A 121 6.84 -29.77 11.50
CA GLN A 121 7.52 -28.73 10.75
C GLN A 121 8.80 -29.27 10.08
N ASN A 122 8.99 -28.89 8.83
CA ASN A 122 10.22 -29.07 8.09
C ASN A 122 10.60 -27.73 7.43
N SER A 123 11.75 -27.67 6.76
CA SER A 123 12.22 -26.44 6.11
C SER A 123 11.24 -25.88 5.08
N LEU A 124 10.49 -26.74 4.38
CA LEU A 124 9.47 -26.29 3.42
C LEU A 124 8.27 -25.64 4.12
N HIS A 125 7.77 -26.23 5.21
CA HIS A 125 6.66 -25.65 5.96
C HIS A 125 7.02 -24.29 6.57
N GLU A 126 8.23 -24.14 7.12
CA GLU A 126 8.71 -22.84 7.62
C GLU A 126 8.94 -21.83 6.49
N GLY A 127 9.45 -22.27 5.33
CA GLY A 127 9.59 -21.43 4.14
C GLY A 127 8.25 -20.90 3.63
N LEU A 128 7.23 -21.77 3.55
CA LEU A 128 5.88 -21.38 3.17
C LEU A 128 5.26 -20.43 4.19
N TRP A 129 5.45 -20.69 5.48
CA TRP A 129 5.03 -19.76 6.54
C TRP A 129 5.65 -18.38 6.35
N ASN A 130 6.96 -18.32 6.14
CA ASN A 130 7.68 -17.05 5.95
C ASN A 130 7.17 -16.30 4.73
N TRP A 131 6.99 -17.00 3.60
CA TRP A 131 6.41 -16.41 2.39
C TRP A 131 5.01 -15.84 2.64
N LEU A 132 4.14 -16.58 3.32
CA LEU A 132 2.79 -16.14 3.67
C LEU A 132 2.83 -14.89 4.57
N MET A 133 3.73 -14.84 5.55
CA MET A 133 3.86 -13.67 6.43
C MET A 133 4.41 -12.45 5.69
N LEU A 134 5.32 -12.64 4.73
CA LEU A 134 5.80 -11.55 3.87
C LEU A 134 4.66 -11.02 2.99
N TYR A 135 3.84 -11.91 2.42
CA TYR A 135 2.67 -11.53 1.65
C TYR A 135 1.68 -10.69 2.49
N GLU A 136 1.26 -11.21 3.65
CA GLU A 136 0.33 -10.50 4.54
C GLU A 136 0.91 -9.18 5.07
N LYS A 137 2.21 -9.13 5.32
CA LYS A 137 2.94 -7.91 5.73
C LYS A 137 2.85 -6.82 4.66
N ILE A 138 3.02 -7.20 3.39
CA ILE A 138 2.89 -6.30 2.24
C ILE A 138 1.44 -5.83 2.13
N ASP A 139 0.46 -6.74 2.15
CA ASP A 139 -0.96 -6.40 2.00
C ASP A 139 -1.47 -5.45 3.10
N ASN A 140 -0.94 -5.60 4.32
CA ASN A 140 -1.34 -4.79 5.47
C ASN A 140 -0.45 -3.56 5.72
N ALA A 141 0.55 -3.31 4.88
CA ALA A 141 1.51 -2.21 5.04
C ALA A 141 2.07 -2.13 6.48
N CYS A 142 2.59 -3.24 7.01
CA CYS A 142 3.12 -3.31 8.37
C CYS A 142 4.58 -3.78 8.39
N ASP A 143 5.26 -3.64 9.53
CA ASP A 143 6.61 -4.18 9.71
C ASP A 143 6.55 -5.67 10.11
N SER A 144 5.51 -6.06 10.85
CA SER A 144 5.25 -7.45 11.25
C SER A 144 3.78 -7.69 11.56
N MET A 145 3.25 -8.85 11.15
CA MET A 145 1.91 -9.31 11.54
C MET A 145 1.75 -9.47 13.06
N TYR A 146 2.86 -9.55 13.81
CA TYR A 146 2.85 -9.63 15.27
C TYR A 146 2.56 -8.30 15.96
N GLU A 147 2.49 -7.19 15.23
CA GLU A 147 2.13 -5.87 15.75
C GLU A 147 0.64 -5.54 15.55
N LEU A 148 -0.05 -6.31 14.71
CA LEU A 148 -1.43 -6.05 14.36
C LEU A 148 -2.40 -6.57 15.41
N SER A 149 -3.40 -5.75 15.75
CA SER A 149 -4.45 -6.09 16.73
C SER A 149 -5.36 -7.19 16.18
N ALA A 150 -5.34 -8.36 16.81
CA ALA A 150 -6.30 -9.42 16.50
C ALA A 150 -7.74 -8.95 16.78
N LEU A 151 -7.95 -8.14 17.82
CA LEU A 151 -9.28 -7.65 18.20
C LEU A 151 -9.89 -6.77 17.11
N SER A 152 -9.11 -5.88 16.52
CA SER A 152 -9.59 -4.90 15.53
C SER A 152 -9.49 -5.38 14.09
N TRP A 153 -9.05 -6.62 13.86
CA TRP A 153 -8.79 -7.16 12.52
C TRP A 153 -10.01 -7.06 11.57
N GLY A 154 -11.19 -7.40 12.07
CA GLY A 154 -12.41 -7.39 11.26
C GLY A 154 -13.16 -6.05 11.21
N GLU A 155 -12.58 -4.97 11.73
CA GLU A 155 -13.15 -3.62 11.61
C GLU A 155 -13.09 -3.12 10.16
N TRP A 156 -12.14 -3.63 9.36
CA TRP A 156 -12.10 -3.43 7.92
C TRP A 156 -13.18 -4.26 7.21
N SER A 157 -13.69 -3.75 6.09
CA SER A 157 -14.68 -4.43 5.24
C SER A 157 -14.37 -4.16 3.78
N ASP A 158 -14.24 -5.23 3.01
CA ASP A 158 -13.99 -5.15 1.57
C ASP A 158 -15.28 -4.85 0.79
N CYS A 159 -15.11 -4.31 -0.41
CA CYS A 159 -16.19 -4.22 -1.38
C CYS A 159 -16.26 -5.53 -2.17
N ASP A 160 -17.47 -6.06 -2.40
CA ASP A 160 -17.65 -7.28 -3.18
C ASP A 160 -17.37 -7.04 -4.69
N GLY A 161 -17.19 -8.12 -5.45
CA GLY A 161 -16.95 -8.08 -6.91
C GLY A 161 -15.49 -8.34 -7.28
N GLU A 162 -15.08 -7.92 -8.48
CA GLU A 162 -13.68 -8.02 -8.93
C GLU A 162 -12.77 -7.08 -8.13
N TRP A 163 -11.60 -7.56 -7.69
CA TRP A 163 -10.70 -6.81 -6.82
C TRP A 163 -9.51 -6.21 -7.57
N HIS A 164 -9.12 -6.79 -8.71
CA HIS A 164 -7.94 -6.32 -9.45
C HIS A 164 -8.35 -5.51 -10.68
N VAL A 165 -9.29 -4.57 -10.50
CA VAL A 165 -9.84 -3.74 -11.58
C VAL A 165 -8.82 -2.69 -12.03
N ASN A 166 -8.47 -2.74 -13.31
CA ASN A 166 -7.51 -1.83 -13.95
C ASN A 166 -8.17 -0.58 -14.54
N LEU A 167 -7.35 0.45 -14.80
CA LEU A 167 -7.77 1.70 -15.43
C LEU A 167 -7.02 1.89 -16.76
N LYS A 168 -7.76 2.25 -17.82
CA LYS A 168 -7.23 2.32 -19.21
C LYS A 168 -5.97 3.16 -19.36
N ASN A 169 -5.93 4.29 -18.66
CA ASN A 169 -4.85 5.28 -18.72
C ASN A 169 -4.20 5.47 -17.34
N GLY A 170 -4.23 4.42 -16.52
CA GLY A 170 -3.73 4.43 -15.16
C GLY A 170 -4.56 5.23 -14.16
N TYR A 171 -4.18 5.13 -12.90
CA TYR A 171 -4.87 5.67 -11.74
C TYR A 171 -4.89 7.20 -11.69
N SER A 172 -3.89 7.86 -12.28
CA SER A 172 -3.85 9.31 -12.40
C SER A 172 -4.99 9.87 -13.28
N SER A 173 -5.61 9.03 -14.13
CA SER A 173 -6.81 9.41 -14.88
C SER A 173 -8.01 9.71 -13.98
N VAL A 174 -8.13 9.00 -12.84
CA VAL A 174 -9.18 9.24 -11.84
C VAL A 174 -8.95 10.58 -11.14
N ILE A 175 -7.71 10.89 -10.78
CA ILE A 175 -7.34 12.20 -10.20
C ILE A 175 -7.67 13.33 -11.16
N THR A 176 -7.35 13.15 -12.44
CA THR A 176 -7.67 14.12 -13.50
C THR A 176 -9.18 14.34 -13.60
N ALA A 177 -9.97 13.26 -13.64
CA ALA A 177 -11.42 13.32 -13.72
C ALA A 177 -12.08 13.96 -12.47
N LEU A 178 -11.52 13.74 -11.28
CA LEU A 178 -11.97 14.40 -10.05
C LEU A 178 -11.71 15.91 -10.12
N LEU A 179 -10.52 16.33 -10.53
CA LEU A 179 -10.18 17.75 -10.69
C LEU A 179 -11.03 18.43 -11.77
N ASP A 180 -11.32 17.73 -12.86
CA ASP A 180 -12.23 18.22 -13.91
C ASP A 180 -13.65 18.40 -13.40
N SER A 181 -14.12 17.51 -12.51
CA SER A 181 -15.44 17.63 -11.88
C SER A 181 -15.54 18.82 -10.93
N LEU A 182 -14.41 19.39 -10.50
CA LEU A 182 -14.35 20.61 -9.69
C LEU A 182 -14.29 21.90 -10.54
N LYS A 183 -14.09 21.80 -11.87
CA LYS A 183 -14.15 22.97 -12.74
C LYS A 183 -15.60 23.45 -12.84
N PRO A 184 -15.86 24.78 -12.82
CA PRO A 184 -17.21 25.28 -13.03
C PRO A 184 -17.76 24.77 -14.35
N GLY A 185 -18.98 24.20 -14.34
CA GLY A 185 -19.67 23.83 -15.57
C GLY A 185 -19.96 25.07 -16.43
N VAL A 186 -20.25 24.86 -17.72
CA VAL A 186 -20.63 25.88 -18.72
C VAL A 186 -21.85 26.75 -18.30
N HIS A 187 -22.49 26.43 -17.17
CA HIS A 187 -23.64 27.14 -16.60
C HIS A 187 -23.37 27.88 -15.27
N SER A 188 -22.14 27.90 -14.76
CA SER A 188 -21.78 28.73 -13.61
C SER A 188 -21.24 30.09 -14.09
N LEU A 189 -22.04 31.14 -13.92
CA LEU A 189 -21.76 32.47 -14.49
C LEU A 189 -20.61 33.24 -13.82
N ASN A 190 -19.98 32.74 -12.76
CA ASN A 190 -18.91 33.47 -12.05
C ASN A 190 -17.64 32.62 -11.86
N ASP A 191 -16.51 33.12 -12.40
CA ASP A 191 -15.15 32.55 -12.29
C ASP A 191 -14.62 32.55 -10.82
N GLU A 192 -15.31 33.24 -9.92
CA GLU A 192 -14.93 33.44 -8.51
C GLU A 192 -14.97 32.17 -7.63
N HIS A 193 -15.61 31.09 -8.09
CA HIS A 193 -15.75 29.84 -7.32
C HIS A 193 -14.83 28.71 -7.79
N ARG A 194 -13.85 29.00 -8.65
CA ARG A 194 -12.92 27.98 -9.13
C ARG A 194 -12.03 27.48 -7.97
N PRO A 195 -11.83 26.15 -7.81
CA PRO A 195 -10.91 25.64 -6.81
C PRO A 195 -9.49 26.13 -7.11
N ILE A 196 -8.91 26.83 -6.14
CA ILE A 196 -7.52 27.28 -6.22
C ILE A 196 -6.62 26.14 -5.75
N LEU A 197 -5.78 25.62 -6.63
CA LEU A 197 -4.74 24.65 -6.33
C LEU A 197 -3.41 25.37 -6.11
N ARG A 198 -2.79 25.15 -4.95
CA ARG A 198 -1.44 25.63 -4.62
C ARG A 198 -0.54 24.43 -4.42
N LEU A 199 0.43 24.26 -5.31
CA LEU A 199 1.44 23.21 -5.27
C LEU A 199 2.74 23.78 -4.67
N ARG A 200 3.64 22.93 -4.19
CA ARG A 200 4.91 23.31 -3.55
C ARG A 200 4.69 24.27 -2.36
N GLU A 201 3.61 24.06 -1.62
CA GLU A 201 3.24 24.92 -0.50
C GLU A 201 3.02 24.04 0.74
N PRO A 202 4.09 23.50 1.36
CA PRO A 202 3.98 22.72 2.59
C PRO A 202 3.37 23.56 3.72
N VAL A 203 2.57 22.92 4.58
CA VAL A 203 1.97 23.54 5.76
C VAL A 203 2.86 23.28 6.97
N ASP A 204 3.12 24.33 7.74
CA ASP A 204 3.94 24.30 8.96
C ASP A 204 3.10 24.27 10.24
N SER A 205 1.97 24.98 10.28
CA SER A 205 1.05 24.95 11.42
C SER A 205 -0.37 25.36 11.06
N ILE A 206 -1.33 24.96 11.89
CA ILE A 206 -2.76 25.23 11.76
C ILE A 206 -3.27 25.77 13.10
N HIS A 207 -3.71 27.03 13.10
CA HIS A 207 -4.24 27.71 14.29
C HIS A 207 -5.77 27.82 14.15
N TRP A 208 -6.53 27.08 14.95
CA TRP A 208 -7.98 26.88 14.72
C TRP A 208 -8.90 27.42 15.80
N MET A 209 -8.35 28.04 16.84
CA MET A 209 -9.07 28.79 17.87
C MET A 209 -8.43 30.17 18.06
N VAL A 210 -8.46 30.99 17.00
CA VAL A 210 -8.01 32.38 17.10
C VAL A 210 -9.10 33.19 17.80
N ASP A 211 -8.89 33.47 19.10
CA ASP A 211 -9.85 34.16 19.94
C ASP A 211 -9.95 35.65 19.58
N MET A 212 -11.19 36.11 19.47
CA MET A 212 -11.59 37.47 19.12
C MET A 212 -11.54 38.38 20.36
N ASP A 213 -10.36 38.55 20.97
CA ASP A 213 -10.19 39.45 22.14
C ASP A 213 -10.45 40.95 21.80
N ASN A 214 -10.83 41.27 20.57
CA ASN A 214 -11.33 42.59 20.13
C ASN A 214 -12.86 42.63 19.86
N ALA A 215 -13.63 41.64 20.32
CA ALA A 215 -15.09 41.61 20.13
C ALA A 215 -15.83 42.54 21.13
N THR A 216 -15.86 43.84 20.84
CA THR A 216 -16.77 44.81 21.50
C THR A 216 -17.84 45.37 20.57
N SER A 217 -18.03 44.84 19.36
CA SER A 217 -19.09 45.32 18.46
C SER A 217 -20.08 44.21 18.09
N GLU A 218 -21.35 44.41 18.45
CA GLU A 218 -22.53 43.53 18.26
C GLU A 218 -22.93 43.27 16.79
N SER A 219 -22.03 43.42 15.81
CA SER A 219 -22.41 43.48 14.39
C SER A 219 -21.87 42.36 13.48
N ASN A 220 -21.18 41.33 14.00
CA ASN A 220 -20.67 40.26 13.14
C ASN A 220 -20.81 38.88 13.81
N PRO A 221 -21.53 37.91 13.21
CA PRO A 221 -21.62 36.56 13.76
C PRO A 221 -20.22 35.93 13.87
N HIS A 222 -19.92 35.49 15.09
CA HIS A 222 -18.66 34.90 15.53
C HIS A 222 -18.27 33.67 14.71
N TYR A 223 -17.31 33.81 13.80
CA TYR A 223 -16.56 32.67 13.26
C TYR A 223 -15.11 32.81 13.70
N SER A 224 -14.62 31.86 14.50
CA SER A 224 -13.19 31.71 14.73
C SER A 224 -12.54 31.34 13.39
N LEU A 225 -11.73 32.25 12.85
CA LEU A 225 -10.97 31.97 11.65
C LEU A 225 -9.88 30.94 11.97
N VAL A 226 -9.70 30.00 11.05
CA VAL A 226 -8.58 29.07 11.07
C VAL A 226 -7.47 29.67 10.22
N GLU A 227 -6.27 29.82 10.78
CA GLU A 227 -5.07 30.22 10.06
C GLU A 227 -4.25 28.98 9.71
N VAL A 228 -3.88 28.84 8.44
CA VAL A 228 -2.96 27.83 7.95
C VAL A 228 -1.67 28.53 7.55
N HIS A 229 -0.60 28.27 8.30
CA HIS A 229 0.73 28.83 8.09
C HIS A 229 1.51 27.88 7.20
N ALA A 230 1.97 28.37 6.05
CA ALA A 230 2.79 27.60 5.11
C ALA A 230 4.29 27.87 5.31
N ALA A 231 5.13 26.90 4.94
CA ALA A 231 6.60 27.00 4.95
C ALA A 231 7.15 28.19 4.14
N SER A 232 6.34 28.71 3.20
CA SER A 232 6.67 29.90 2.43
C SER A 232 6.57 31.21 3.24
N GLY A 233 6.05 31.15 4.47
CA GLY A 233 5.68 32.30 5.30
C GLY A 233 4.30 32.89 4.98
N LYS A 234 3.56 32.32 4.01
CA LYS A 234 2.18 32.76 3.73
C LYS A 234 1.21 32.21 4.78
N VAL A 235 0.19 33.01 5.08
CA VAL A 235 -0.91 32.63 5.96
C VAL A 235 -2.20 32.59 5.16
N TYR A 236 -2.92 31.48 5.23
CA TYR A 236 -4.22 31.29 4.59
C TYR A 236 -5.30 31.23 5.66
N CYS A 237 -6.30 32.11 5.58
CA CYS A 237 -7.42 32.12 6.51
C CYS A 237 -8.65 31.46 5.89
N ALA A 238 -9.34 30.63 6.66
CA ALA A 238 -10.61 30.02 6.26
C ALA A 238 -11.54 29.87 7.47
N THR A 239 -12.83 29.65 7.22
CA THR A 239 -13.78 29.31 8.30
C THR A 239 -13.63 27.86 8.75
N HIS A 240 -13.12 26.99 7.88
CA HIS A 240 -12.94 25.56 8.11
C HIS A 240 -11.70 25.07 7.36
N VAL A 241 -11.03 24.06 7.92
CA VAL A 241 -9.89 23.39 7.28
C VAL A 241 -10.12 21.89 7.30
N ILE A 242 -9.92 21.25 6.14
CA ILE A 242 -9.91 19.79 6.01
C ILE A 242 -8.46 19.35 5.80
N VAL A 243 -7.95 18.53 6.71
CA VAL A 243 -6.58 17.99 6.65
C VAL A 243 -6.66 16.57 6.09
N THR A 244 -6.00 16.34 4.94
CA THR A 244 -6.02 15.06 4.19
C THR A 244 -4.61 14.52 3.93
N VAL A 245 -3.65 14.90 4.77
CA VAL A 245 -2.28 14.36 4.70
C VAL A 245 -2.26 12.88 5.07
N SER A 246 -1.18 12.17 4.73
CA SER A 246 -1.02 10.78 5.15
C SER A 246 -0.89 10.67 6.68
N LEU A 247 -1.24 9.50 7.21
CA LEU A 247 -1.11 9.22 8.64
C LEU A 247 0.35 9.36 9.11
N GLY A 248 1.33 8.97 8.30
CA GLY A 248 2.76 9.17 8.62
C GLY A 248 3.12 10.64 8.84
N VAL A 249 2.66 11.54 7.96
CA VAL A 249 2.87 13.00 8.11
C VAL A 249 2.16 13.52 9.36
N LEU A 250 0.94 13.04 9.62
CA LEU A 250 0.19 13.44 10.81
C LEU A 250 0.86 12.97 12.11
N LYS A 251 1.46 11.79 12.13
CA LYS A 251 2.24 11.27 13.27
C LYS A 251 3.49 12.11 13.52
N GLU A 252 4.25 12.41 12.46
CA GLU A 252 5.49 13.20 12.53
C GLU A 252 5.23 14.60 13.10
N HIS A 253 4.15 15.26 12.67
CA HIS A 253 3.86 16.63 13.04
C HIS A 253 2.77 16.80 14.11
N LEU A 254 2.39 15.71 14.78
CA LEU A 254 1.27 15.68 15.73
C LEU A 254 1.41 16.71 16.87
N ASP A 255 2.65 16.97 17.28
CA ASP A 255 3.00 17.85 18.41
C ASP A 255 3.31 19.29 17.99
N SER A 256 3.53 19.53 16.69
CA SER A 256 3.98 20.83 16.18
C SER A 256 2.91 21.56 15.37
N TRP A 257 2.10 20.87 14.56
CA TRP A 257 1.19 21.51 13.62
C TRP A 257 -0.01 22.21 14.26
N PHE A 258 -0.70 21.57 15.20
CA PHE A 258 -2.00 22.08 15.66
C PHE A 258 -1.84 23.05 16.82
N LYS A 259 -2.48 24.21 16.71
CA LYS A 259 -2.54 25.22 17.78
C LYS A 259 -4.00 25.65 18.02
N PRO A 260 -4.57 25.37 19.19
CA PRO A 260 -4.04 24.48 20.23
C PRO A 260 -3.97 23.02 19.76
N ASP A 261 -3.29 22.20 20.56
CA ASP A 261 -3.10 20.77 20.30
C ASP A 261 -4.44 20.04 20.10
N LEU A 262 -4.42 18.98 19.30
CA LEU A 262 -5.58 18.11 19.13
C LEU A 262 -5.99 17.47 20.47
N PRO A 263 -7.29 17.16 20.67
CA PRO A 263 -7.75 16.45 21.86
C PRO A 263 -6.99 15.13 22.11
N ALA A 264 -6.74 14.80 23.38
CA ALA A 264 -5.95 13.63 23.78
C ALA A 264 -6.43 12.32 23.13
N ARG A 265 -7.75 12.13 22.99
CA ARG A 265 -8.36 10.97 22.32
C ARG A 265 -7.92 10.86 20.84
N MET A 266 -7.87 11.97 20.11
CA MET A 266 -7.44 11.97 18.70
C MET A 266 -5.95 11.69 18.59
N ARG A 267 -5.14 12.30 19.47
CA ARG A 267 -3.70 12.05 19.53
C ARG A 267 -3.37 10.58 19.80
N LEU A 268 -4.11 9.95 20.73
CA LEU A 268 -3.97 8.52 20.99
C LEU A 268 -4.34 7.69 19.77
N ALA A 269 -5.48 7.96 19.11
CA ALA A 269 -5.90 7.24 17.91
C ALA A 269 -4.86 7.32 16.77
N ILE A 270 -4.33 8.53 16.50
CA ILE A 270 -3.28 8.74 15.49
C ILE A 270 -2.02 7.93 15.83
N LYS A 271 -1.62 7.89 17.11
CA LYS A 271 -0.46 7.12 17.55
C LYS A 271 -0.69 5.61 17.45
N SER A 272 -1.89 5.13 17.73
CA SER A 272 -2.24 3.70 17.76
C SER A 272 -2.40 3.05 16.38
N LEU A 273 -2.70 3.79 15.32
CA LEU A 273 -2.84 3.23 13.97
C LEU A 273 -1.47 2.96 13.33
N GLY A 274 -1.32 1.83 12.64
CA GLY A 274 -0.09 1.49 11.90
C GLY A 274 0.10 2.34 10.64
N PHE A 275 1.36 2.53 10.24
CA PHE A 275 1.73 3.16 8.96
C PHE A 275 3.09 2.64 8.52
N GLY A 276 3.11 1.51 7.80
CA GLY A 276 4.34 0.91 7.27
C GLY A 276 4.68 1.35 5.86
N VAL A 277 5.82 0.85 5.39
CA VAL A 277 6.39 1.11 4.07
C VAL A 277 6.17 -0.12 3.19
N ILE A 278 5.78 0.11 1.95
CA ILE A 278 5.72 -0.89 0.88
C ILE A 278 6.32 -0.25 -0.36
N ASP A 279 7.22 -0.97 -1.00
CA ASP A 279 7.82 -0.56 -2.26
C ASP A 279 7.52 -1.56 -3.36
N LYS A 280 7.46 -1.03 -4.58
CA LYS A 280 7.43 -1.79 -5.82
C LYS A 280 8.72 -1.59 -6.58
N ILE A 281 9.22 -2.65 -7.19
CA ILE A 281 10.33 -2.54 -8.13
C ILE A 281 9.90 -3.19 -9.43
N PHE A 282 9.88 -2.39 -10.49
CA PHE A 282 9.65 -2.84 -11.85
C PHE A 282 11.00 -3.13 -12.49
N VAL A 283 11.16 -4.33 -13.03
CA VAL A 283 12.39 -4.78 -13.69
C VAL A 283 12.07 -5.21 -15.12
N THR A 284 12.65 -4.53 -16.10
CA THR A 284 12.45 -4.81 -17.52
C THR A 284 13.64 -5.57 -18.10
N PHE A 285 13.35 -6.64 -18.83
CA PHE A 285 14.31 -7.51 -19.50
C PHE A 285 14.33 -7.29 -21.03
N PRO A 286 15.39 -7.71 -21.73
CA PRO A 286 15.43 -7.63 -23.20
C PRO A 286 14.41 -8.54 -23.89
N PHE A 287 13.96 -9.61 -23.22
CA PHE A 287 12.88 -10.49 -23.64
C PHE A 287 12.23 -11.13 -22.40
N ALA A 288 10.97 -11.54 -22.52
CA ALA A 288 10.30 -12.34 -21.50
C ALA A 288 10.94 -13.74 -21.45
N PHE A 289 11.64 -14.05 -20.36
CA PHE A 289 12.26 -15.37 -20.16
C PHE A 289 11.30 -16.39 -19.52
N TRP A 290 10.11 -15.94 -19.14
CA TRP A 290 9.04 -16.74 -18.56
C TRP A 290 7.99 -17.13 -19.60
N GLU A 291 7.11 -18.08 -19.24
CA GLU A 291 6.02 -18.54 -20.10
C GLU A 291 4.94 -17.47 -20.30
N LYS A 292 4.25 -17.52 -21.44
CA LYS A 292 3.27 -16.49 -21.83
C LYS A 292 2.10 -16.37 -20.86
N ASP A 293 1.71 -17.47 -20.22
CA ASP A 293 0.63 -17.59 -19.24
C ASP A 293 1.13 -17.59 -17.79
N CYS A 294 2.40 -17.22 -17.56
CA CYS A 294 2.92 -16.97 -16.23
C CYS A 294 2.03 -15.96 -15.50
N ARG A 295 1.60 -16.31 -14.29
CA ARG A 295 0.83 -15.42 -13.40
C ARG A 295 1.64 -14.86 -12.25
N GLY A 296 2.86 -15.37 -12.06
CA GLY A 296 3.77 -14.99 -10.99
C GLY A 296 4.85 -16.04 -10.76
N ILE A 297 5.98 -15.60 -10.22
CA ILE A 297 7.12 -16.41 -9.80
C ILE A 297 7.35 -16.11 -8.31
N HIS A 298 6.99 -17.06 -7.44
CA HIS A 298 7.01 -16.87 -5.98
C HIS A 298 8.17 -17.60 -5.32
N LEU A 299 8.81 -16.94 -4.34
CA LEU A 299 10.11 -17.33 -3.81
C LEU A 299 10.00 -17.90 -2.39
N VAL A 300 10.05 -19.22 -2.27
CA VAL A 300 10.00 -19.92 -0.98
C VAL A 300 11.40 -20.25 -0.50
N TRP A 301 11.89 -19.51 0.49
CA TRP A 301 13.18 -19.79 1.12
C TRP A 301 13.09 -21.01 2.02
N THR A 302 13.75 -22.10 1.64
CA THR A 302 13.84 -23.33 2.45
C THR A 302 15.18 -23.45 3.18
N GLU A 303 16.17 -22.67 2.76
CA GLU A 303 17.44 -22.51 3.46
C GLU A 303 17.30 -21.50 4.62
N PRO A 304 17.78 -21.85 5.82
CA PRO A 304 17.82 -20.89 6.93
C PRO A 304 18.69 -19.68 6.56
N GLU A 305 18.50 -18.58 7.29
CA GLU A 305 19.44 -17.47 7.24
C GLU A 305 20.80 -17.91 7.77
N GLU A 306 21.87 -17.40 7.15
CA GLU A 306 23.22 -17.66 7.62
C GLU A 306 23.47 -16.95 8.95
N GLU A 307 24.06 -17.66 9.91
CA GLU A 307 24.37 -17.08 11.21
C GLU A 307 25.33 -15.89 11.05
N GLY A 308 24.93 -14.73 11.56
CA GLY A 308 25.71 -13.48 11.45
C GLY A 308 25.48 -12.67 10.17
N SER A 309 24.54 -13.09 9.31
CA SER A 309 24.12 -12.29 8.15
C SER A 309 23.47 -10.97 8.56
N THR A 310 23.65 -9.96 7.71
CA THR A 310 23.14 -8.59 7.94
C THR A 310 21.97 -8.27 7.01
N MET A 311 21.30 -7.13 7.24
CA MET A 311 20.27 -6.63 6.31
C MET A 311 20.81 -6.46 4.87
N ALA A 312 22.09 -6.11 4.72
CA ALA A 312 22.71 -5.98 3.40
C ALA A 312 22.78 -7.32 2.65
N ASP A 313 22.87 -8.43 3.38
CA ASP A 313 22.95 -9.78 2.82
C ASP A 313 21.55 -10.37 2.57
N ASN A 314 20.56 -9.97 3.38
CA ASN A 314 19.25 -10.64 3.44
C ASN A 314 18.05 -9.83 2.95
N TRP A 315 18.15 -8.54 2.64
CA TRP A 315 16.96 -7.73 2.27
C TRP A 315 16.14 -8.34 1.12
N VAL A 316 16.78 -9.03 0.17
CA VAL A 316 16.11 -9.73 -0.93
C VAL A 316 15.20 -10.88 -0.47
N ARG A 317 15.40 -11.40 0.74
CA ARG A 317 14.51 -12.39 1.36
C ARG A 317 13.15 -11.80 1.71
N GLY A 318 13.03 -10.47 1.80
CA GLY A 318 11.76 -9.76 1.96
C GLY A 318 10.90 -9.68 0.70
N ILE A 319 11.41 -10.13 -0.46
CA ILE A 319 10.67 -10.19 -1.72
C ILE A 319 9.86 -11.48 -1.77
N THR A 320 8.55 -11.38 -1.92
CA THR A 320 7.64 -12.54 -2.06
C THR A 320 7.75 -13.20 -3.42
N GLY A 321 7.90 -12.41 -4.49
CA GLY A 321 7.83 -12.91 -5.84
C GLY A 321 7.92 -11.82 -6.90
N PHE A 322 7.70 -12.25 -8.13
CA PHE A 322 7.70 -11.42 -9.32
C PHE A 322 6.47 -11.69 -10.17
N ASP A 323 5.68 -10.66 -10.41
CA ASP A 323 4.45 -10.76 -11.20
C ASP A 323 4.62 -10.06 -12.56
N PRO A 324 4.16 -10.66 -13.68
CA PRO A 324 4.14 -10.00 -14.96
C PRO A 324 3.28 -8.74 -14.95
N VAL A 325 3.83 -7.66 -15.51
CA VAL A 325 3.12 -6.38 -15.57
C VAL A 325 2.23 -6.35 -16.80
N ILE A 326 0.94 -6.08 -16.59
CA ILE A 326 -0.04 -5.99 -17.66
C ILE A 326 0.40 -5.00 -18.73
N ARG A 327 0.24 -5.39 -19.99
CA ARG A 327 0.62 -4.60 -21.17
C ARG A 327 2.13 -4.25 -21.21
N GLN A 328 2.97 -4.83 -20.34
CA GLN A 328 4.42 -4.66 -20.32
C GLN A 328 5.11 -6.03 -20.45
N PRO A 329 5.18 -6.60 -21.68
CA PRO A 329 5.47 -8.02 -21.89
C PRO A 329 6.83 -8.49 -21.39
N CYS A 330 7.81 -7.58 -21.21
CA CYS A 330 9.14 -7.90 -20.73
C CYS A 330 9.44 -7.32 -19.33
N THR A 331 8.41 -6.93 -18.59
CA THR A 331 8.56 -6.33 -17.25
C THR A 331 7.91 -7.20 -16.19
N LEU A 332 8.65 -7.46 -15.11
CA LEU A 332 8.14 -8.02 -13.87
C LEU A 332 8.06 -6.92 -12.81
N VAL A 333 7.13 -7.03 -11.87
CA VAL A 333 7.10 -6.24 -10.65
C VAL A 333 7.34 -7.14 -9.44
N CYS A 334 8.15 -6.69 -8.49
CA CYS A 334 8.25 -7.32 -7.17
C CYS A 334 7.92 -6.33 -6.07
N TRP A 335 7.48 -6.88 -4.94
CA TRP A 335 7.02 -6.13 -3.78
C TRP A 335 7.83 -6.50 -2.56
N LEU A 336 8.05 -5.52 -1.69
CA LEU A 336 8.70 -5.69 -0.41
C LEU A 336 8.13 -4.64 0.55
N GLY A 337 8.05 -5.00 1.83
CA GLY A 337 7.52 -4.12 2.87
C GLY A 337 8.44 -4.03 4.08
N GLY A 338 8.19 -3.08 4.96
CA GLY A 338 8.86 -2.93 6.25
C GLY A 338 10.34 -2.55 6.16
N GLU A 339 11.18 -3.21 6.96
CA GLU A 339 12.61 -2.86 7.08
C GLU A 339 13.41 -3.15 5.81
N GLU A 340 13.07 -4.21 5.08
CA GLU A 340 13.71 -4.61 3.83
C GLU A 340 13.44 -3.58 2.73
N ALA A 341 12.21 -3.04 2.69
CA ALA A 341 11.83 -1.93 1.80
C ALA A 341 12.64 -0.67 2.12
N ARG A 342 12.65 -0.23 3.39
CA ARG A 342 13.45 0.91 3.84
C ARG A 342 14.94 0.75 3.58
N PHE A 343 15.48 -0.46 3.70
CA PHE A 343 16.86 -0.75 3.34
C PHE A 343 17.08 -0.62 1.83
N MET A 344 16.21 -1.21 1.02
CA MET A 344 16.25 -1.13 -0.44
C MET A 344 16.20 0.32 -0.94
N GLU A 345 15.40 1.20 -0.31
CA GLU A 345 15.35 2.63 -0.65
C GLU A 345 16.74 3.28 -0.64
N THR A 346 17.65 2.84 0.25
CA THR A 346 19.02 3.36 0.37
C THR A 346 19.99 2.89 -0.72
N LEU A 347 19.62 1.87 -1.49
CA LEU A 347 20.49 1.26 -2.50
C LEU A 347 20.44 2.06 -3.82
N SER A 348 21.52 1.95 -4.61
CA SER A 348 21.52 2.44 -5.99
C SER A 348 20.76 1.48 -6.91
N GLU A 349 20.27 1.97 -8.04
CA GLU A 349 19.58 1.15 -9.03
C GLU A 349 20.44 -0.01 -9.53
N GLU A 350 21.75 0.18 -9.68
CA GLU A 350 22.69 -0.88 -10.09
C GLU A 350 22.76 -2.01 -9.06
N LYS A 351 22.82 -1.69 -7.76
CA LYS A 351 22.85 -2.70 -6.69
C LYS A 351 21.55 -3.48 -6.62
N ILE A 352 20.41 -2.79 -6.76
CA ILE A 352 19.09 -3.43 -6.80
C ILE A 352 19.05 -4.37 -8.02
N LYS A 353 19.50 -3.90 -9.17
CA LYS A 353 19.55 -4.68 -10.41
C LYS A 353 20.35 -5.97 -10.26
N GLU A 354 21.58 -5.87 -9.76
CA GLU A 354 22.44 -7.03 -9.53
C GLU A 354 21.78 -8.03 -8.58
N ALA A 355 21.19 -7.55 -7.49
CA ALA A 355 20.52 -8.37 -6.50
C ALA A 355 19.27 -9.09 -7.03
N LEU A 356 18.39 -8.40 -7.75
CA LEU A 356 17.17 -8.99 -8.31
C LEU A 356 17.48 -10.07 -9.36
N VAL A 357 18.51 -9.87 -10.17
CA VAL A 357 18.94 -10.85 -11.17
C VAL A 357 19.58 -12.06 -10.53
N ALA A 358 20.44 -11.85 -9.53
CA ALA A 358 21.01 -12.96 -8.77
C ALA A 358 19.91 -13.78 -8.09
N LEU A 359 18.88 -13.11 -7.56
CA LEU A 359 17.72 -13.75 -6.95
C LEU A 359 16.94 -14.60 -7.96
N LEU A 360 16.56 -14.03 -9.11
CA LEU A 360 15.86 -14.77 -10.16
C LEU A 360 16.69 -15.94 -10.71
N ARG A 361 18.00 -15.76 -10.91
CA ARG A 361 18.89 -16.85 -11.34
C ARG A 361 19.03 -17.97 -10.31
N LYS A 362 18.91 -17.65 -9.01
CA LYS A 362 18.91 -18.66 -7.93
C LYS A 362 17.63 -19.50 -7.95
N PHE A 363 16.47 -18.86 -8.02
CA PHE A 363 15.18 -19.56 -7.93
C PHE A 363 14.70 -20.16 -9.26
N CYS A 364 15.12 -19.57 -10.38
CA CYS A 364 14.75 -20.00 -11.72
C CYS A 364 16.00 -20.47 -12.49
N ALA A 365 16.82 -21.32 -11.89
CA ALA A 365 18.10 -21.77 -12.46
C ALA A 365 17.97 -22.44 -13.84
N ASP A 366 16.83 -23.09 -14.10
CA ASP A 366 16.52 -23.71 -15.39
C ASP A 366 16.06 -22.70 -16.46
N LEU A 367 15.75 -21.47 -16.06
CA LEU A 367 15.38 -20.38 -16.97
C LEU A 367 16.64 -19.57 -17.34
N ASN A 368 16.76 -19.23 -18.62
CA ASN A 368 17.86 -18.39 -19.11
C ASN A 368 17.62 -16.90 -18.78
N VAL A 369 17.70 -16.55 -17.50
CA VAL A 369 17.39 -15.19 -16.99
C VAL A 369 18.44 -14.18 -17.50
N PRO A 370 18.07 -13.25 -18.41
CA PRO A 370 18.99 -12.27 -18.95
C PRO A 370 19.26 -11.14 -17.95
N ASP A 371 20.30 -10.35 -18.20
CA ASP A 371 20.47 -9.09 -17.46
C ASP A 371 19.35 -8.11 -17.86
N PRO A 372 18.76 -7.37 -16.91
CA PRO A 372 17.69 -6.45 -17.16
C PRO A 372 18.26 -5.17 -17.77
N VAL A 373 17.43 -4.54 -18.58
CA VAL A 373 17.77 -3.31 -19.30
C VAL A 373 17.38 -2.06 -18.52
N ARG A 374 16.42 -2.16 -17.59
CA ARG A 374 15.91 -1.03 -16.82
C ARG A 374 15.30 -1.47 -15.50
N ILE A 375 15.41 -0.62 -14.49
CA ILE A 375 14.64 -0.67 -13.27
C ILE A 375 13.87 0.63 -13.09
N LEU A 376 12.69 0.54 -12.49
CA LEU A 376 11.89 1.66 -12.04
C LEU A 376 11.35 1.33 -10.64
N ARG A 377 11.45 2.26 -9.69
CA ARG A 377 10.96 2.12 -8.31
C ARG A 377 10.32 3.42 -7.83
#